data_AF-A0A2I6QNB8-F1
#
_entry.id   AF-A0A2I6QNB8-F1
#
_cell.length_a   1.000
_cell.length_b   1.000
_cell.length_c   1.000
_cell.angle_alpha   90.00
_cell.angle_beta   90.00
_cell.angle_gamma   90.00
#
_symmetry.space_group_name_H-M   'P 1'
#
loop_
_entity.id
_entity.type
_entity.pdbx_description
1 polymer ?
#
loop_
_entity_poly.entity_id
_entity_poly.type
_entity_poly.pdbx_seq_one_letter_code
_entity_poly.pdbx_strand_id
1 'polypeptide(L)'
;MNAFKTGPRDGQFARILQVIYLSETEVQQLLPMGECVQMMRRAFEEMRAGRTRNQPRRRLILDTGSVLHQMAGSWGKYFVTKIYSSNRKYGVLQMINLLYDAETGKPLAYLEATIWA
;
A
#
# COMPACT_ATOMS: atom_id res chain seq x y z
N MET A 1 -19.09 48.82 8.05
CA MET A 1 -17.66 49.14 7.85
C MET A 1 -16.85 48.38 8.89
N ASN A 2 -15.82 47.69 8.40
CA ASN A 2 -15.09 46.60 9.05
C ASN A 2 -14.23 47.03 10.25
N ALA A 3 -14.10 46.11 11.20
CA ALA A 3 -12.94 46.02 12.09
C ALA A 3 -12.32 44.62 11.96
N PHE A 4 -11.11 44.56 11.41
CA PHE A 4 -10.21 43.42 11.50
C PHE A 4 -9.71 43.28 12.94
N LYS A 5 -9.82 42.08 13.52
CA LYS A 5 -8.81 41.53 14.44
C LYS A 5 -8.68 40.02 14.25
N THR A 6 -7.45 39.63 13.94
CA THR A 6 -6.91 38.27 13.86
C THR A 6 -6.69 37.71 15.26
N GLY A 7 -7.14 36.47 15.49
CA GLY A 7 -6.85 35.65 16.67
C GLY A 7 -7.04 34.16 16.30
N PRO A 8 -6.31 33.23 16.94
CA PRO A 8 -6.12 31.87 16.43
C PRO A 8 -7.42 31.06 16.53
N ARG A 9 -7.83 30.48 15.40
CA ARG A 9 -8.90 29.47 15.38
C ARG A 9 -8.26 28.12 15.71
N ASP A 10 -8.04 27.91 17.00
CA ASP A 10 -7.97 26.57 17.56
C ASP A 10 -9.30 25.85 17.27
N GLY A 11 -9.20 24.65 16.71
CA GLY A 11 -10.33 23.74 16.55
C GLY A 11 -10.66 23.41 15.10
N GLN A 12 -10.54 22.10 14.81
CA GLN A 12 -11.11 21.40 13.65
C GLN A 12 -10.40 21.57 12.30
N PHE A 13 -9.18 21.06 12.21
CA PHE A 13 -8.76 20.43 10.96
C PHE A 13 -9.63 19.19 10.73
N ALA A 14 -10.48 19.23 9.71
CA ALA A 14 -11.34 18.12 9.33
C ALA A 14 -10.48 16.87 9.05
N ARG A 15 -10.63 15.87 9.93
CA ARG A 15 -9.97 14.56 9.87
C ARG A 15 -10.60 13.73 8.75
N ILE A 16 -10.34 14.06 7.50
CA ILE A 16 -11.03 13.38 6.39
C ILE A 16 -10.31 12.09 5.99
N LEU A 17 -8.98 11.99 5.98
CA LEU A 17 -8.29 10.71 5.72
C LEU A 17 -6.88 10.74 6.33
N GLN A 18 -6.67 10.20 7.54
CA GLN A 18 -5.31 9.91 8.01
C GLN A 18 -4.83 8.61 7.35
N VAL A 19 -4.49 8.67 6.07
CA VAL A 19 -3.74 7.60 5.40
C VAL A 19 -2.27 7.83 5.72
N ILE A 20 -1.62 6.81 6.28
CA ILE A 20 -0.20 6.88 6.63
C ILE A 20 0.62 6.73 5.35
N TYR A 21 1.57 7.62 5.13
CA TYR A 21 2.58 7.43 4.10
C TYR A 21 3.84 6.83 4.74
N LEU A 22 4.36 5.75 4.17
CA LEU A 22 5.61 5.12 4.58
C LEU A 22 6.57 5.10 3.39
N SER A 23 7.68 5.81 3.53
CA SER A 23 8.80 5.76 2.60
C SER A 23 9.52 4.41 2.65
N GLU A 24 10.32 4.13 1.64
CA GLU A 24 11.13 2.91 1.55
C GLU A 24 12.00 2.68 2.79
N THR A 25 12.63 3.74 3.30
CA THR A 25 13.48 3.70 4.50
C THR A 25 12.67 3.39 5.75
N GLU A 26 11.50 3.99 5.91
CA GLU A 26 10.61 3.72 7.05
C GLU A 26 10.09 2.28 7.00
N VAL A 27 9.68 1.80 5.81
CA VAL A 27 9.28 0.40 5.61
C VAL A 27 10.40 -0.56 6.00
N GLN A 28 11.64 -0.28 5.60
CA GLN A 28 12.79 -1.12 5.94
C GLN A 28 13.09 -1.14 7.45
N GLN A 29 12.95 0.01 8.13
CA GLN A 29 13.16 0.12 9.58
C GLN A 29 12.06 -0.58 10.38
N LEU A 30 10.82 -0.56 9.89
CA LEU A 30 9.64 -1.11 10.55
C LEU A 30 9.43 -2.60 10.26
N LEU A 31 10.14 -3.19 9.29
CA LEU A 31 9.99 -4.58 8.87
C LEU A 31 11.28 -5.38 9.10
N PRO A 32 11.61 -5.74 10.35
CA PRO A 32 12.77 -6.58 10.63
C PRO A 32 12.63 -7.95 9.95
N MET A 33 13.67 -8.37 9.23
CA MET A 33 13.63 -9.56 8.35
C MET A 33 13.17 -10.84 9.06
N GLY A 34 13.56 -11.03 10.33
CA GLY A 34 13.13 -12.19 11.13
C GLY A 34 11.61 -12.28 11.28
N GLU A 35 10.94 -11.15 11.51
CA GLU A 35 9.48 -11.09 11.60
C GLU A 35 8.83 -11.31 10.23
N CYS A 36 9.41 -10.73 9.16
CA CYS A 36 8.92 -10.93 7.79
C CYS A 36 8.89 -12.41 7.41
N VAL A 37 9.95 -13.17 7.69
CA VAL A 37 10.02 -14.62 7.41
C VAL A 37 8.96 -15.39 8.18
N GLN A 38 8.75 -15.07 9.47
CA GLN A 38 7.71 -15.70 10.28
C GLN A 38 6.31 -15.37 9.78
N MET A 39 6.05 -14.12 9.39
CA MET A 39 4.79 -13.68 8.82
C MET A 39 4.49 -14.37 7.49
N MET A 40 5.49 -14.48 6.60
CA MET A 40 5.35 -15.19 5.32
C MET A 40 4.98 -16.67 5.51
N ARG A 41 5.63 -17.36 6.46
CA ARG A 41 5.30 -18.76 6.78
C ARG A 41 3.84 -18.89 7.20
N ARG A 42 3.38 -18.05 8.13
CA ARG A 42 1.97 -18.05 8.59
C ARG A 42 1.02 -17.73 7.44
N ALA A 43 1.34 -16.75 6.60
CA ALA A 43 0.51 -16.40 5.45
C ALA A 43 0.33 -17.57 4.48
N PHE A 44 1.39 -18.37 4.23
CA PHE A 44 1.29 -19.56 3.39
C PHE A 44 0.50 -20.70 4.04
N GLU A 45 0.66 -20.92 5.35
CA GLU A 45 -0.14 -21.90 6.11
C GLU A 45 -1.64 -21.55 6.05
N GLU A 46 -1.97 -20.27 6.24
CA GLU A 46 -3.32 -19.73 6.15
C GLU A 46 -3.87 -19.77 4.72
N MET A 47 -3.02 -19.55 3.72
CA MET A 47 -3.38 -19.70 2.30
C MET A 47 -3.74 -21.14 1.96
N ARG A 48 -2.95 -22.10 2.44
CA ARG A 48 -3.27 -23.54 2.29
C ARG A 48 -4.60 -23.88 2.94
N ALA A 49 -4.92 -23.24 4.06
CA ALA A 49 -6.18 -23.44 4.77
C ALA A 49 -7.37 -22.67 4.18
N GLY A 50 -7.19 -21.92 3.08
CA GLY A 50 -8.25 -21.14 2.43
C GLY A 50 -8.68 -19.88 3.20
N ARG A 51 -7.87 -19.42 4.16
CA ARG A 51 -8.16 -18.25 5.01
C ARG A 51 -7.58 -16.94 4.49
N THR A 52 -6.89 -16.99 3.35
CA THR A 52 -6.39 -15.79 2.65
C THR A 52 -6.92 -15.77 1.23
N ARG A 53 -6.87 -14.59 0.60
CA ARG A 53 -7.09 -14.46 -0.84
C ARG A 53 -5.84 -13.89 -1.48
N ASN A 54 -5.44 -14.44 -2.61
CA ASN A 54 -4.41 -13.89 -3.47
C ASN A 54 -4.93 -13.92 -4.90
N GLN A 55 -5.05 -12.76 -5.52
CA GLN A 55 -5.51 -12.66 -6.89
C GLN A 55 -4.34 -12.86 -7.85
N PRO A 56 -4.54 -13.62 -8.95
CA PRO A 56 -3.56 -13.66 -10.03
C PRO A 56 -3.26 -12.24 -10.52
N ARG A 57 -1.97 -11.97 -10.79
CA ARG A 57 -1.51 -10.68 -11.29
C ARG A 57 -2.28 -10.30 -12.55
N ARG A 58 -2.92 -9.13 -12.53
CA ARG A 58 -3.52 -8.50 -13.71
C ARG A 58 -2.50 -7.59 -14.36
N ARG A 59 -2.54 -7.51 -15.69
CA ARG A 59 -1.63 -6.70 -16.49
C ARG A 59 -2.41 -5.89 -17.52
N LEU A 60 -2.17 -4.59 -17.56
CA LEU A 60 -2.53 -3.74 -18.70
C LEU A 60 -1.26 -3.53 -19.52
N ILE A 61 -1.27 -4.00 -20.76
CA ILE A 61 -0.12 -3.97 -21.68
C ILE A 61 -0.40 -2.91 -22.75
N LEU A 62 0.57 -2.04 -22.99
CA LEU A 62 0.49 -0.97 -23.98
C LEU A 62 1.51 -1.22 -25.10
N ASP A 63 1.19 -0.76 -26.31
CA ASP A 63 2.07 -0.87 -27.49
C ASP A 63 3.40 -0.11 -27.32
N THR A 64 3.46 0.84 -26.39
CA THR A 64 4.68 1.56 -25.97
C THR A 64 5.69 0.66 -25.25
N GLY A 65 5.33 -0.60 -24.98
CA GLY A 65 6.11 -1.54 -24.19
C GLY A 65 5.99 -1.32 -22.68
N SER A 66 5.09 -0.42 -22.24
CA SER A 66 4.74 -0.25 -20.83
C SER A 66 3.71 -1.31 -20.41
N VAL A 67 3.89 -1.84 -19.20
CA VAL A 67 2.98 -2.78 -18.56
C VAL A 67 2.69 -2.30 -17.15
N LEU A 68 1.41 -2.08 -16.84
CA LEU A 68 0.95 -1.86 -15.47
C LEU A 68 0.59 -3.22 -14.87
N HIS A 69 1.21 -3.57 -13.75
CA HIS A 69 0.97 -4.79 -13.00
C HIS A 69 0.17 -4.46 -11.75
N GLN A 70 -0.86 -5.26 -11.50
CA GLN A 70 -1.73 -5.12 -10.34
C GLN A 70 -1.88 -6.49 -9.66
N MET A 71 -1.68 -6.52 -8.35
CA MET A 71 -1.85 -7.72 -7.53
C MET A 71 -2.66 -7.33 -6.30
N ALA A 72 -3.66 -8.12 -5.94
CA ALA A 72 -4.45 -7.89 -4.73
C ALA A 72 -4.42 -9.13 -3.84
N GLY A 73 -4.39 -8.92 -2.53
CA GLY A 73 -4.45 -9.98 -1.55
C GLY A 73 -5.11 -9.56 -0.25
N SER A 74 -5.57 -10.52 0.54
CA SER A 74 -6.16 -10.28 1.85
C SER A 74 -5.70 -11.34 2.86
N TRP A 75 -5.39 -10.90 4.08
CA TRP A 75 -5.04 -11.76 5.20
C TRP A 75 -5.45 -11.10 6.52
N GLY A 76 -6.17 -11.86 7.36
CA GLY A 76 -6.64 -11.36 8.64
C GLY A 76 -7.55 -10.14 8.48
N LYS A 77 -7.19 -9.04 9.16
CA LYS A 77 -7.96 -7.79 9.17
C LYS A 77 -7.62 -6.85 8.01
N TYR A 78 -6.79 -7.27 7.07
CA TYR A 78 -6.26 -6.39 6.04
C TYR A 78 -6.47 -6.95 4.63
N PHE A 79 -6.66 -6.04 3.68
CA PHE A 79 -6.42 -6.32 2.27
C PHE A 79 -5.53 -5.24 1.66
N VAL A 80 -4.83 -5.62 0.60
CA VAL A 80 -3.80 -4.81 -0.03
C VAL A 80 -3.90 -4.90 -1.53
N THR A 81 -3.52 -3.83 -2.22
CA THR A 81 -3.14 -3.91 -3.63
C THR A 81 -1.70 -3.45 -3.81
N LYS A 82 -0.90 -4.23 -4.54
CA LYS A 82 0.40 -3.87 -5.07
C LYS A 82 0.23 -3.42 -6.51
N ILE A 83 0.66 -2.20 -6.83
CA ILE A 83 0.59 -1.64 -8.16
C ILE A 83 1.97 -1.14 -8.57
N TYR A 84 2.40 -1.48 -9.77
CA TYR A 84 3.65 -0.97 -10.32
C TYR A 84 3.65 -1.03 -11.85
N SER A 85 4.46 -0.16 -12.48
CA SER A 85 4.68 -0.19 -13.92
C SER A 85 6.09 -0.65 -14.27
N SER A 86 6.21 -1.37 -15.36
CA SER A 86 7.47 -1.68 -16.02
C SER A 86 7.43 -1.23 -17.47
N ASN A 87 8.54 -0.81 -18.04
CA ASN A 87 8.66 -0.55 -19.47
C ASN A 87 9.86 -1.32 -20.05
N ARG A 88 9.71 -1.87 -21.26
CA ARG A 88 10.77 -2.65 -21.92
C ARG A 88 12.11 -1.90 -22.04
N LYS A 89 12.08 -0.58 -22.23
CA LYS A 89 13.26 0.27 -22.37
C LYS A 89 13.79 0.80 -21.03
N TYR A 90 12.89 1.13 -20.10
CA TYR A 90 13.24 1.84 -18.86
C TYR A 90 13.24 0.97 -17.60
N GLY A 91 12.89 -0.32 -17.71
CA GLY A 91 12.84 -1.24 -16.56
C GLY A 91 11.60 -1.05 -15.68
N VAL A 92 11.67 -1.53 -14.43
CA VAL A 92 10.63 -1.30 -13.42
C VAL A 92 10.82 0.09 -12.84
N LEU A 93 9.73 0.86 -12.74
CA LEU A 93 9.79 2.25 -12.28
C LEU A 93 9.61 2.36 -10.76
N GLN A 94 8.37 2.35 -10.29
CA GLN A 94 8.05 2.50 -8.86
C GLN A 94 6.97 1.51 -8.47
N MET A 95 7.16 0.86 -7.32
CA MET A 95 6.17 -0.04 -6.73
C MET A 95 5.53 0.58 -5.51
N ILE A 96 4.21 0.45 -5.44
CA ILE A 96 3.41 0.98 -4.33
C ILE A 96 2.50 -0.11 -3.79
N ASN A 97 2.34 -0.16 -2.47
CA ASN A 97 1.31 -0.95 -1.82
C ASN A 97 0.29 -0.02 -1.15
N LEU A 98 -0.99 -0.28 -1.37
CA LEU A 98 -2.09 0.40 -0.70
C LEU A 98 -2.74 -0.59 0.26
N LEU A 99 -2.66 -0.31 1.56
CA LEU A 99 -3.20 -1.14 2.63
C LEU A 99 -4.55 -0.62 3.08
N TYR A 100 -5.49 -1.53 3.32
CA TYR A 100 -6.85 -1.23 3.73
C TYR A 100 -7.27 -2.09 4.91
N ASP A 101 -8.18 -1.54 5.71
CA ASP A 101 -8.91 -2.27 6.74
C ASP A 101 -10.01 -3.13 6.08
N ALA A 102 -10.01 -4.43 6.36
CA ALA A 102 -10.93 -5.38 5.71
C ALA A 102 -12.37 -5.29 6.23
N GLU A 103 -12.58 -4.74 7.42
CA GLU A 103 -13.91 -4.59 8.00
C GLU A 103 -14.62 -3.35 7.44
N THR A 104 -13.91 -2.24 7.31
CA THR A 104 -14.48 -0.93 6.94
C THR A 104 -14.15 -0.48 5.52
N GLY A 105 -13.19 -1.12 4.86
CA GLY A 105 -12.69 -0.72 3.54
C GLY A 105 -11.88 0.58 3.55
N LYS A 106 -11.57 1.15 4.72
CA LYS A 106 -10.85 2.42 4.83
C LYS A 106 -9.38 2.24 4.42
N PRO A 107 -8.82 3.17 3.63
CA PRO A 107 -7.40 3.18 3.36
C PRO A 107 -6.64 3.47 4.66
N LEU A 108 -5.62 2.67 4.93
CA LEU A 108 -4.79 2.76 6.13
C LEU A 108 -3.42 3.34 5.80
N ALA A 109 -2.77 2.82 4.76
CA ALA A 109 -1.41 3.23 4.43
C ALA A 109 -1.08 3.14 2.93
N TYR A 110 -0.18 4.03 2.52
CA TYR A 110 0.58 3.98 1.28
C TYR A 110 2.01 3.60 1.64
N LEU A 111 2.53 2.52 1.04
CA LEU A 111 3.89 2.03 1.30
C LEU A 111 4.68 1.98 0.00
N GLU A 112 5.82 2.63 -0.04
CA GLU A 112 6.81 2.40 -1.09
C GLU A 112 7.39 0.99 -0.99
N ALA A 113 7.67 0.37 -2.13
CA ALA A 113 8.12 -1.01 -2.16
C ALA A 113 9.07 -1.39 -3.31
N THR A 114 9.83 -0.42 -3.80
CA THR A 114 10.72 -0.60 -4.94
C THR A 114 11.91 -1.50 -4.62
N ILE A 115 12.42 -1.51 -3.38
CA ILE A 115 13.54 -2.38 -2.95
C ILE A 115 13.14 -3.85 -2.77
N TRP A 116 11.83 -4.17 -2.77
CA TRP A 116 11.30 -5.52 -2.58
C TRP A 116 10.85 -6.17 -3.91
N ALA A 117 11.39 -5.70 -5.03
CA ALA A 117 11.05 -6.11 -6.39
C ALA A 117 11.78 -7.37 -6.85
#